data_AF-A0A3S5DP30-F1
#
_entry.id   AF-A0A3S5DP30-F1
#
_cell.length_a   1.000
_cell.length_b   1.000
_cell.length_c   1.000
_cell.angle_alpha   90.00
_cell.angle_beta   90.00
_cell.angle_gamma   90.00
#
_symmetry.space_group_name_H-M   'P 1'
#
loop_
_entity.id
_entity.type
_entity.pdbx_description
1 polymer ?
#
loop_
_entity_poly.entity_id
_entity_poly.type
_entity_poly.pdbx_seq_one_letter_code
_entity_poly.pdbx_strand_id
1 'polypeptide(L)'
;MTQHWRIAGLEPTQVVGLLAVGWMILVTCIASKGINKIARITAVGGIAVMCLNLVLLLVSVAILLLNGGHFAENINFVSSPNPGYQSGLAMLSFVVFAIFAYGGIEAVGGLVDKTEKPEKNFAKGIVFAAIVISVGYSLAIFLWGVSTNWQQVLSNGSVNLGNITYILMKSLGMTLGNALHLSPEAAMATGVWFARITGLSMFLAYTGAFFTLSYSPLKAIIQGTPKALWPCADDDAERGRYASHRNVDAVSAGESVYSAGLFWR
;
A
#
# COMPACT_ATOMS: atom_id res chain seq x y z
N MET A 1 -19.68 2.49 -4.59
CA MET A 1 -20.52 3.34 -3.71
C MET A 1 -20.12 4.82 -3.71
N THR A 2 -18.90 5.22 -4.10
CA THR A 2 -18.52 6.65 -4.23
C THR A 2 -18.95 7.31 -5.54
N GLN A 3 -19.26 6.55 -6.59
CA GLN A 3 -19.59 7.09 -7.91
C GLN A 3 -20.96 7.80 -8.02
N HIS A 4 -21.79 7.75 -6.98
CA HIS A 4 -23.08 8.45 -6.93
C HIS A 4 -23.14 9.49 -5.80
N TRP A 5 -22.03 9.72 -5.11
CA TRP A 5 -22.01 10.58 -3.93
C TRP A 5 -21.89 12.04 -4.36
N ARG A 6 -23.03 12.73 -4.36
CA ARG A 6 -23.16 14.15 -4.69
C ARG A 6 -23.44 14.91 -3.40
N ILE A 7 -22.59 15.88 -3.08
CA ILE A 7 -22.75 16.74 -1.91
C ILE A 7 -22.88 18.17 -2.43
N ALA A 8 -23.91 18.89 -1.99
CA ALA A 8 -24.14 20.30 -2.35
C ALA A 8 -24.11 20.59 -3.86
N GLY A 9 -24.63 19.67 -4.70
CA GLY A 9 -24.67 19.83 -6.16
C GLY A 9 -23.36 19.56 -6.90
N LEU A 10 -22.30 19.17 -6.20
CA LEU A 10 -21.01 18.82 -6.79
C LEU A 10 -21.01 17.39 -7.34
N GLU A 11 -20.34 17.19 -8.48
CA GLU A 11 -20.09 15.86 -9.02
C GLU A 11 -19.12 15.07 -8.10
N PRO A 12 -19.19 13.74 -8.08
CA PRO A 12 -18.38 12.91 -7.17
C PRO A 12 -16.88 13.18 -7.25
N THR A 13 -16.35 13.45 -8.45
CA THR A 13 -14.94 13.79 -8.65
C THR A 13 -14.54 15.12 -8.01
N GLN A 14 -15.44 16.11 -8.03
CA GLN A 14 -15.22 17.42 -7.40
C GLN A 14 -15.24 17.31 -5.87
N VAL A 15 -16.17 16.52 -5.33
CA VAL A 15 -16.23 16.23 -3.88
C VAL A 15 -14.93 15.57 -3.41
N VAL A 16 -14.45 14.55 -4.15
CA VAL A 16 -13.17 13.89 -3.85
C VAL A 16 -12.00 14.86 -3.95
N GLY A 17 -11.98 15.75 -4.94
CA GLY A 17 -10.97 16.79 -5.08
C GLY A 17 -10.91 17.75 -3.89
N LEU A 18 -12.06 18.23 -3.40
CA LEU A 18 -12.14 19.08 -2.22
C LEU A 18 -11.67 18.37 -0.94
N LEU A 19 -12.07 17.11 -0.77
CA LEU A 19 -11.59 16.28 0.34
C LEU A 19 -10.07 16.10 0.28
N ALA A 20 -9.51 15.91 -0.92
CA ALA A 20 -8.07 15.83 -1.11
C ALA A 20 -7.36 17.15 -0.74
N VAL A 21 -7.90 18.31 -1.11
CA VAL A 21 -7.36 19.61 -0.69
C VAL A 21 -7.39 19.77 0.84
N GLY A 22 -8.53 19.45 1.47
CA GLY A 22 -8.65 19.47 2.93
C GLY A 22 -7.65 18.54 3.61
N TRP A 23 -7.45 17.34 3.04
CA TRP A 23 -6.44 16.39 3.50
C TRP A 23 -5.02 16.94 3.37
N MET A 24 -4.68 17.56 2.23
CA MET A 24 -3.36 18.19 2.03
C MET A 24 -3.06 19.27 3.06
N ILE A 25 -4.05 20.13 3.36
CA ILE A 25 -3.91 21.16 4.40
C ILE A 25 -3.69 20.53 5.77
N LEU A 26 -4.46 19.48 6.10
CA LEU A 26 -4.31 18.76 7.36
C LEU A 26 -2.93 18.13 7.49
N VAL A 27 -2.46 17.42 6.46
CA VAL A 27 -1.13 16.78 6.47
C VAL A 27 -0.04 17.84 6.60
N THR A 28 -0.13 18.94 5.85
CA THR A 28 0.83 20.05 5.94
C THR A 28 0.88 20.62 7.36
N CYS A 29 -0.28 20.90 7.96
CA CYS A 29 -0.37 21.41 9.34
C CYS A 29 0.20 20.45 10.39
N ILE A 30 -0.01 19.13 10.23
CA ILE A 30 0.53 18.12 11.14
C ILE A 30 2.03 17.96 10.94
N ALA A 31 2.50 17.96 9.69
CA ALA A 31 3.93 17.89 9.37
C ALA A 31 4.71 19.06 10.00
N SER A 32 4.13 20.27 10.02
CA SER A 32 4.71 21.45 10.68
C SER A 32 4.79 21.34 12.21
N LYS A 33 4.07 20.41 12.86
CA LYS A 33 4.02 20.26 14.33
C LYS A 33 5.01 19.22 14.90
N GLY A 34 5.84 18.58 14.07
CA GLY A 34 6.98 17.76 14.50
C GLY A 34 6.87 16.26 14.21
N ILE A 35 8.03 15.62 14.04
CA ILE A 35 8.21 14.30 13.41
C ILE A 35 7.88 13.12 14.35
N ASN A 36 7.94 13.31 15.68
CA ASN A 36 7.60 12.23 16.63
C ASN A 36 6.14 11.75 16.50
N LYS A 37 5.22 12.61 16.04
CA LYS A 37 3.83 12.20 15.77
C LYS A 37 3.72 11.43 14.45
N ILE A 38 4.51 11.79 13.44
CA ILE A 38 4.57 11.11 12.14
C ILE A 38 5.01 9.66 12.34
N ALA A 39 6.09 9.43 13.10
CA ALA A 39 6.61 8.11 13.44
C ALA A 39 5.53 7.10 13.84
N ARG A 40 4.68 7.54 14.76
CA ARG A 40 3.66 6.71 15.41
C ARG A 40 2.48 6.44 14.47
N ILE A 41 2.14 7.43 13.64
CA ILE A 41 1.09 7.27 12.63
C ILE A 41 1.56 6.30 11.54
N THR A 42 2.81 6.43 11.08
CA THR A 42 3.37 5.50 10.09
C THR A 42 3.42 4.08 10.66
N ALA A 43 3.92 3.91 11.90
CA ALA A 43 3.97 2.63 12.62
C ALA A 43 2.65 1.84 12.59
N VAL A 44 1.54 2.55 12.84
CA VAL A 44 0.19 1.95 12.82
C VAL A 44 -0.20 1.55 11.39
N GLY A 45 0.14 2.37 10.41
CA GLY A 45 -0.05 2.07 8.99
C GLY A 45 0.70 0.81 8.56
N GLY A 46 1.98 0.67 8.91
CA GLY A 46 2.77 -0.51 8.58
C GLY A 46 2.21 -1.80 9.16
N ILE A 47 1.87 -1.78 10.45
CA ILE A 47 1.24 -2.93 11.11
C ILE A 47 -0.08 -3.29 10.43
N ALA A 48 -0.90 -2.29 10.05
CA ALA A 48 -2.16 -2.54 9.36
C ALA A 48 -1.96 -3.25 8.00
N VAL A 49 -0.95 -2.84 7.22
CA VAL A 49 -0.59 -3.48 5.95
C VAL A 49 -0.08 -4.91 6.17
N MET A 50 0.80 -5.11 7.15
CA MET A 50 1.34 -6.44 7.48
C MET A 50 0.20 -7.40 7.89
N CYS A 51 -0.73 -6.94 8.72
CA CYS A 51 -1.90 -7.71 9.11
C CYS A 51 -2.78 -8.09 7.91
N LEU A 52 -2.99 -7.18 6.96
CA LEU A 52 -3.77 -7.48 5.75
C LEU A 52 -3.13 -8.59 4.91
N ASN A 53 -1.81 -8.56 4.73
CA ASN A 53 -1.09 -9.61 4.02
C ASN A 53 -1.17 -10.96 4.75
N LEU A 54 -1.07 -10.94 6.08
CA LEU A 54 -1.20 -12.15 6.87
C LEU A 54 -2.61 -12.74 6.77
N VAL A 55 -3.64 -11.89 6.78
CA VAL A 55 -5.03 -12.32 6.55
C VAL A 55 -5.18 -12.96 5.17
N LEU A 56 -4.66 -12.33 4.11
CA LEU A 56 -4.69 -12.91 2.76
C LEU A 56 -4.05 -14.30 2.75
N LEU A 57 -2.83 -14.42 3.29
CA LEU A 57 -2.09 -15.68 3.31
C LEU A 57 -2.85 -16.78 4.06
N LEU A 58 -3.24 -16.52 5.31
CA LEU A 58 -3.88 -17.51 6.17
C LEU A 58 -5.26 -17.91 5.65
N VAL A 59 -6.05 -16.95 5.18
CA VAL A 59 -7.39 -17.23 4.67
C VAL A 59 -7.33 -17.96 3.33
N SER A 60 -6.43 -17.60 2.42
CA SER A 60 -6.27 -18.34 1.16
C SER A 60 -5.81 -19.78 1.41
N VAL A 61 -4.90 -20.01 2.35
CA VAL A 61 -4.51 -21.38 2.75
C VAL A 61 -5.70 -22.14 3.34
N ALA A 62 -6.48 -21.52 4.23
CA ALA A 62 -7.67 -22.14 4.80
C ALA A 62 -8.70 -22.52 3.72
N ILE A 63 -8.97 -21.61 2.77
CA ILE A 63 -9.87 -21.88 1.64
C ILE A 63 -9.36 -23.05 0.80
N LEU A 64 -8.05 -23.11 0.50
CA LEU A 64 -7.48 -24.22 -0.26
C LEU A 64 -7.66 -25.56 0.45
N LEU A 65 -7.44 -25.62 1.76
CA LEU A 65 -7.63 -26.84 2.54
C LEU A 65 -9.11 -27.28 2.55
N LEU A 66 -10.04 -26.33 2.67
CA LEU A 66 -11.48 -26.59 2.72
C LEU A 66 -12.06 -26.96 1.34
N ASN A 67 -11.56 -26.35 0.26
CA ASN A 67 -12.01 -26.60 -1.11
C ASN A 67 -11.24 -27.75 -1.80
N GLY A 68 -10.42 -28.52 -1.08
CA GLY A 68 -9.68 -29.65 -1.65
C GLY A 68 -8.59 -29.24 -2.65
N GLY A 69 -8.07 -28.02 -2.56
CA GLY A 69 -7.01 -27.48 -3.43
C GLY A 69 -7.52 -26.84 -4.71
N HIS A 70 -8.83 -26.69 -4.89
CA HIS A 70 -9.40 -26.04 -6.07
C HIS A 70 -9.31 -24.51 -5.99
N PHE A 71 -8.83 -23.89 -7.06
CA PHE A 71 -8.77 -22.45 -7.24
C PHE A 71 -10.07 -21.94 -7.88
N ALA A 72 -10.48 -20.72 -7.54
CA ALA A 72 -11.60 -20.05 -8.20
C ALA A 72 -11.25 -19.57 -9.63
N GLU A 73 -9.99 -19.19 -9.84
CA GLU A 73 -9.43 -18.93 -11.17
C GLU A 73 -8.70 -20.17 -11.69
N ASN A 74 -8.87 -20.49 -12.97
CA ASN A 74 -8.11 -21.58 -13.58
C ASN A 74 -6.63 -21.18 -13.68
N ILE A 75 -5.74 -22.02 -13.14
CA ILE A 75 -4.30 -21.75 -13.17
C ILE A 75 -3.78 -21.85 -14.60
N ASN A 76 -3.36 -20.71 -15.17
CA ASN A 76 -2.66 -20.64 -16.44
C ASN A 76 -1.42 -19.74 -16.28
N PHE A 77 -0.24 -20.30 -16.54
CA PHE A 77 1.04 -19.59 -16.40
C PHE A 77 1.49 -18.88 -17.68
N VAL A 78 0.81 -19.12 -18.80
CA VAL A 78 1.21 -18.65 -20.13
C VAL A 78 0.30 -17.52 -20.61
N SER A 79 -0.98 -17.56 -20.26
CA SER A 79 -1.98 -16.59 -20.69
C SER A 79 -2.58 -15.88 -19.50
N SER A 80 -2.57 -14.55 -19.54
CA SER A 80 -3.23 -13.71 -18.55
C SER A 80 -4.75 -13.91 -18.59
N PRO A 81 -5.46 -14.01 -17.46
CA PRO A 81 -6.92 -13.97 -17.43
C PRO A 81 -7.49 -12.64 -17.92
N ASN A 82 -6.73 -11.55 -17.81
CA ASN A 82 -7.12 -10.23 -18.31
C ASN A 82 -6.93 -10.16 -19.84
N PRO A 83 -8.00 -9.95 -20.63
CA PRO A 83 -7.90 -9.77 -22.09
C PRO A 83 -7.04 -8.57 -22.50
N GLY A 84 -6.95 -7.56 -21.64
CA GLY A 84 -6.15 -6.35 -21.86
C GLY A 84 -4.64 -6.59 -21.88
N TYR A 85 -4.14 -7.72 -21.37
CA TYR A 85 -2.71 -8.03 -21.26
C TYR A 85 -2.25 -9.17 -22.19
N GLN A 86 -3.00 -9.46 -23.26
CA GLN A 86 -2.65 -10.53 -24.22
C GLN A 86 -1.60 -10.11 -25.26
N SER A 87 -1.35 -8.82 -25.44
CA SER A 87 -0.36 -8.32 -26.41
C SER A 87 0.97 -7.97 -25.74
N GLY A 88 2.09 -8.08 -26.48
CA GLY A 88 3.41 -7.72 -25.97
C GLY A 88 3.51 -6.26 -25.51
N LEU A 89 2.84 -5.32 -26.21
CA LEU A 89 2.79 -3.91 -25.80
C LEU A 89 2.03 -3.72 -24.48
N ALA A 90 0.92 -4.42 -24.27
CA ALA A 90 0.18 -4.32 -23.03
C ALA A 90 0.97 -4.92 -21.85
N MET A 91 1.71 -6.00 -22.07
CA MET A 91 2.60 -6.58 -21.08
C MET A 91 3.72 -5.61 -20.69
N LEU A 92 4.27 -4.84 -21.64
CA LEU A 92 5.23 -3.77 -21.33
C LEU A 92 4.60 -2.65 -20.49
N SER A 93 3.36 -2.24 -20.78
CA SER A 93 2.64 -1.26 -19.96
C SER A 93 2.43 -1.76 -18.52
N PHE A 94 2.13 -3.06 -18.35
CA PHE A 94 2.05 -3.68 -17.03
C PHE A 94 3.40 -3.68 -16.31
N VAL A 95 4.52 -3.93 -17.00
CA VAL A 95 5.87 -3.88 -16.39
C VAL A 95 6.17 -2.47 -15.89
N VAL A 96 5.87 -1.44 -16.68
CA VAL A 96 6.02 -0.04 -16.25
C VAL A 96 5.17 0.23 -15.01
N PHE A 97 3.90 -0.20 -15.04
CA PHE A 97 3.00 -0.09 -13.92
C PHE A 97 3.54 -0.79 -12.66
N ALA A 98 4.03 -2.02 -12.80
CA ALA A 98 4.62 -2.80 -11.72
C ALA A 98 5.87 -2.14 -11.13
N ILE A 99 6.72 -1.51 -11.94
CA ILE A 99 7.89 -0.76 -11.46
C ILE A 99 7.47 0.43 -10.59
N PHE A 100 6.43 1.17 -10.99
CA PHE A 100 5.93 2.30 -10.19
C PHE A 100 5.42 1.89 -8.81
N ALA A 101 4.94 0.66 -8.65
CA ALA A 101 4.53 0.12 -7.35
C ALA A 101 5.70 0.00 -6.36
N TYR A 102 6.95 -0.06 -6.85
CA TYR A 102 8.16 -0.04 -6.01
C TYR A 102 8.72 1.37 -5.77
N GLY A 103 8.04 2.41 -6.26
CA GLY A 103 8.41 3.80 -5.98
C GLY A 103 8.31 4.13 -4.48
N GLY A 104 9.11 5.08 -4.00
CA GLY A 104 9.18 5.42 -2.57
C GLY A 104 10.23 4.63 -1.80
N ILE A 105 10.82 3.58 -2.39
CA ILE A 105 11.96 2.85 -1.79
C ILE A 105 13.19 3.75 -1.61
N GLU A 106 13.30 4.85 -2.36
CA GLU A 106 14.32 5.87 -2.18
C GLU A 106 14.31 6.51 -0.78
N ALA A 107 13.15 6.51 -0.11
CA ALA A 107 13.03 7.01 1.27
C ALA A 107 13.89 6.20 2.25
N VAL A 108 14.19 4.93 1.94
CA VAL A 108 15.09 4.07 2.73
C VAL A 108 16.53 4.57 2.67
N GLY A 109 16.92 5.32 1.63
CA GLY A 109 18.23 5.96 1.51
C GLY A 109 18.59 6.84 2.72
N GLY A 110 17.60 7.49 3.33
CA GLY A 110 17.78 8.30 4.53
C GLY A 110 18.13 7.53 5.81
N LEU A 111 18.24 6.19 5.74
CA LEU A 111 18.68 5.32 6.82
C LEU A 111 20.13 4.87 6.71
N VAL A 112 20.84 5.24 5.65
CA VAL A 112 22.24 4.82 5.47
C VAL A 112 23.10 5.20 6.68
N ASP A 113 22.92 6.40 7.22
CA ASP A 113 23.65 6.92 8.38
C ASP A 113 23.35 6.20 9.70
N LYS A 114 22.28 5.39 9.74
CA LYS A 114 21.86 4.62 10.92
C LYS A 114 22.14 3.13 10.78
N THR A 115 22.64 2.70 9.62
CA THR A 115 22.91 1.30 9.34
C THR A 115 24.30 0.97 9.87
N GLU A 116 24.42 -0.08 10.68
CA GLU A 116 25.74 -0.56 11.10
C GLU A 116 26.51 -1.05 9.85
N LYS A 117 27.72 -0.54 9.60
CA LYS A 117 28.56 -0.86 8.42
C LYS A 117 27.79 -0.65 7.11
N PRO A 118 27.38 0.59 6.80
CA PRO A 118 26.47 0.88 5.69
C PRO A 118 27.01 0.41 4.34
N GLU A 119 28.32 0.56 4.12
CA GLU A 119 29.08 0.10 2.93
C GLU A 119 28.75 -1.34 2.50
N LYS A 120 28.41 -2.22 3.45
CA LYS A 120 28.11 -3.64 3.20
C LYS A 120 26.67 -4.01 3.53
N ASN A 121 26.17 -3.56 4.68
CA ASN A 121 24.90 -4.04 5.21
C ASN A 121 23.71 -3.34 4.56
N PHE A 122 23.86 -2.09 4.12
CA PHE A 122 22.77 -1.36 3.47
C PHE A 122 22.41 -2.00 2.13
N ALA A 123 23.41 -2.23 1.27
CA ALA A 123 23.21 -2.89 -0.03
C ALA A 123 22.64 -4.31 0.13
N LYS A 124 23.18 -5.11 1.06
CA LYS A 124 22.65 -6.44 1.36
C LYS A 124 21.21 -6.40 1.85
N GLY A 125 20.87 -5.43 2.70
CA GLY A 125 19.50 -5.22 3.19
C GLY A 125 18.53 -4.91 2.06
N ILE A 126 18.90 -4.03 1.12
CA ILE A 126 18.08 -3.72 -0.06
C ILE A 126 17.87 -4.95 -0.93
N VAL A 127 18.92 -5.71 -1.25
CA VAL A 127 18.81 -6.91 -2.09
C VAL A 127 17.93 -7.97 -1.41
N PHE A 128 18.12 -8.18 -0.11
CA PHE A 128 17.28 -9.11 0.66
C PHE A 128 15.81 -8.68 0.65
N ALA A 129 15.53 -7.41 0.92
CA ALA A 129 14.19 -6.86 0.88
C ALA A 129 13.56 -7.04 -0.51
N ALA A 130 14.27 -6.71 -1.59
CA ALA A 130 13.80 -6.87 -2.95
C ALA A 130 13.37 -8.32 -3.24
N ILE A 131 14.20 -9.31 -2.88
CA ILE A 131 13.86 -10.73 -3.05
C ILE A 131 12.59 -11.10 -2.27
N VAL A 132 12.53 -10.74 -0.99
CA VAL A 132 11.38 -11.06 -0.11
C VAL A 132 10.09 -10.45 -0.67
N ILE A 133 10.14 -9.20 -1.14
CA ILE A 133 8.97 -8.50 -1.67
C ILE A 133 8.55 -9.09 -3.02
N SER A 134 9.48 -9.36 -3.93
CA SER A 134 9.16 -9.96 -5.23
C SER A 134 8.51 -11.34 -5.09
N VAL A 135 9.04 -12.18 -4.19
CA VAL A 135 8.43 -13.48 -3.87
C VAL A 135 7.07 -13.29 -3.21
N GLY A 136 6.96 -12.39 -2.23
CA GLY A 136 5.72 -12.08 -1.53
C GLY A 136 4.61 -11.61 -2.48
N TYR A 137 4.92 -10.72 -3.43
CA TYR A 137 3.96 -10.26 -4.42
C TYR A 137 3.53 -11.35 -5.38
N SER A 138 4.48 -12.13 -5.89
CA SER A 138 4.18 -13.25 -6.79
C SER A 138 3.23 -14.24 -6.11
N LEU A 139 3.48 -14.55 -4.84
CA LEU A 139 2.63 -15.41 -4.03
C LEU A 139 1.25 -14.78 -3.78
N ALA A 140 1.19 -13.49 -3.42
CA ALA A 140 -0.07 -12.80 -3.18
C ALA A 140 -0.97 -12.79 -4.44
N ILE A 141 -0.40 -12.48 -5.62
CA ILE A 141 -1.10 -12.52 -6.91
C ILE A 141 -1.67 -13.92 -7.17
N PHE A 142 -0.85 -14.95 -6.97
CA PHE A 142 -1.28 -16.33 -7.14
C PHE A 142 -2.40 -16.71 -6.16
N LEU A 143 -2.28 -16.32 -4.88
CA LEU A 143 -3.27 -16.60 -3.84
C LEU A 143 -4.60 -15.85 -4.04
N TRP A 144 -4.63 -14.75 -4.77
CA TRP A 144 -5.89 -14.11 -5.17
C TRP A 144 -6.74 -15.01 -6.08
N GLY A 145 -6.10 -15.83 -6.91
CA GLY A 145 -6.78 -16.82 -7.75
C GLY A 145 -7.52 -17.91 -6.95
N VAL A 146 -7.19 -18.10 -5.66
CA VAL A 146 -7.92 -19.03 -4.77
C VAL A 146 -9.35 -18.57 -4.57
N SER A 147 -9.58 -17.26 -4.42
CA SER A 147 -10.87 -16.70 -4.02
C SER A 147 -11.59 -15.90 -5.08
N THR A 148 -10.93 -15.57 -6.18
CA THR A 148 -11.42 -14.60 -7.17
C THR A 148 -11.24 -15.14 -8.57
N ASN A 149 -12.33 -15.16 -9.34
CA ASN A 149 -12.30 -15.40 -10.78
C ASN A 149 -12.36 -14.07 -11.55
N TRP A 150 -11.53 -13.92 -12.59
CA TRP A 150 -11.42 -12.68 -13.38
C TRP A 150 -12.75 -12.31 -14.03
N GLN A 151 -13.38 -13.24 -14.74
CA GLN A 151 -14.59 -12.99 -15.52
C GLN A 151 -15.83 -12.81 -14.63
N GLN A 152 -15.86 -13.41 -13.45
CA GLN A 152 -17.01 -13.29 -12.54
C GLN A 152 -16.92 -12.06 -11.63
N VAL A 153 -15.70 -11.69 -11.22
CA VAL A 153 -15.49 -10.68 -10.17
C VAL A 153 -14.86 -9.40 -10.72
N LEU A 154 -13.84 -9.50 -11.57
CA LEU A 154 -13.00 -8.35 -11.97
C LEU A 154 -13.42 -7.70 -13.29
N SER A 155 -14.08 -8.42 -14.20
CA SER A 155 -14.57 -7.85 -15.47
C SER A 155 -15.87 -7.04 -15.33
N ASN A 156 -16.39 -6.89 -14.11
CA ASN A 156 -17.56 -6.05 -13.85
C ASN A 156 -17.21 -4.57 -14.08
N GLY A 157 -18.01 -3.84 -14.85
CA GLY A 157 -17.75 -2.42 -15.18
C GLY A 157 -17.70 -1.46 -14.00
N SER A 158 -18.09 -1.90 -12.80
CA SER A 158 -17.93 -1.13 -11.55
C SER A 158 -16.55 -1.28 -10.90
N VAL A 159 -15.74 -2.24 -11.33
CA VAL A 159 -14.37 -2.50 -10.84
C VAL A 159 -13.41 -1.51 -11.49
N ASN A 160 -12.57 -0.88 -10.68
CA ASN A 160 -11.49 0.00 -11.13
C ASN A 160 -10.35 0.00 -10.11
N LEU A 161 -9.24 0.63 -10.47
CA LEU A 161 -8.06 0.80 -9.63
C LEU A 161 -8.34 1.32 -8.21
N GLY A 162 -9.35 2.17 -8.05
CA GLY A 162 -9.68 2.76 -6.76
C GLY A 162 -10.44 1.83 -5.83
N ASN A 163 -11.05 0.76 -6.33
CA ASN A 163 -11.89 -0.13 -5.53
C ASN A 163 -11.57 -1.63 -5.66
N ILE A 164 -10.65 -2.01 -6.55
CA ILE A 164 -10.33 -3.40 -6.87
C ILE A 164 -9.99 -4.20 -5.62
N THR A 165 -9.20 -3.65 -4.70
CA THR A 165 -8.85 -4.38 -3.48
C THR A 165 -10.05 -4.65 -2.59
N TYR A 166 -10.97 -3.70 -2.42
CA TYR A 166 -12.15 -3.93 -1.60
C TYR A 166 -13.00 -5.06 -2.17
N ILE A 167 -13.03 -5.17 -3.50
CA ILE A 167 -13.72 -6.23 -4.22
C ILE A 167 -13.00 -7.57 -4.03
N LEU A 168 -11.67 -7.60 -4.15
CA LEU A 168 -10.84 -8.78 -3.90
C LEU A 168 -10.98 -9.28 -2.47
N MET A 169 -10.86 -8.42 -1.47
CA MET A 169 -11.02 -8.79 -0.05
C MET A 169 -12.46 -9.21 0.26
N LYS A 170 -13.46 -8.60 -0.38
CA LYS A 170 -14.84 -9.08 -0.29
C LYS A 170 -14.98 -10.49 -0.86
N SER A 171 -14.39 -10.74 -2.03
CA SER A 171 -14.36 -12.06 -2.67
C SER A 171 -13.71 -13.10 -1.75
N LEU A 172 -12.56 -12.77 -1.15
CA LEU A 172 -11.86 -13.62 -0.19
C LEU A 172 -12.75 -14.01 1.00
N GLY A 173 -13.40 -13.03 1.64
CA GLY A 173 -14.28 -13.30 2.78
C GLY A 173 -15.55 -14.08 2.41
N MET A 174 -16.15 -13.82 1.24
CA MET A 174 -17.30 -14.60 0.76
C MET A 174 -16.91 -16.03 0.45
N THR A 175 -15.78 -16.25 -0.24
CA THR A 175 -15.29 -17.59 -0.57
C THR A 175 -14.92 -18.37 0.68
N LEU A 176 -14.32 -17.73 1.68
CA LEU A 176 -14.11 -18.35 3.00
C LEU A 176 -15.44 -18.76 3.65
N GLY A 177 -16.43 -17.88 3.65
CA GLY A 177 -17.75 -18.19 4.21
C GLY A 177 -18.43 -19.37 3.52
N ASN A 178 -18.32 -19.44 2.19
CA ASN A 178 -18.83 -20.56 1.40
C ASN A 178 -18.08 -21.87 1.69
N ALA A 179 -16.74 -21.81 1.81
CA ALA A 179 -15.90 -22.95 2.14
C ALA A 179 -16.17 -23.50 3.56
N LEU A 180 -16.64 -22.65 4.47
CA LEU A 180 -17.08 -23.03 5.82
C LEU A 180 -18.56 -23.47 5.88
N HIS A 181 -19.24 -23.60 4.74
CA HIS A 181 -20.67 -23.93 4.64
C HIS A 181 -21.59 -23.00 5.43
N LEU A 182 -21.22 -21.71 5.54
CA LEU A 182 -22.12 -20.70 6.11
C LEU A 182 -23.32 -20.44 5.19
N SER A 183 -24.39 -19.86 5.74
CA SER A 183 -25.52 -19.42 4.90
C SER A 183 -25.06 -18.35 3.90
N PRO A 184 -25.75 -18.19 2.75
CA PRO A 184 -25.40 -17.17 1.76
C PRO A 184 -25.32 -15.75 2.35
N GLU A 185 -26.22 -15.43 3.29
CA GLU A 185 -26.27 -14.15 3.98
C GLU A 185 -25.06 -13.96 4.90
N ALA A 186 -24.68 -15.01 5.63
CA ALA A 186 -23.52 -15.00 6.52
C ALA A 186 -22.20 -14.91 5.72
N ALA A 187 -22.06 -15.64 4.61
CA ALA A 187 -20.90 -15.56 3.73
C ALA A 187 -20.76 -14.15 3.12
N MET A 188 -21.86 -13.57 2.64
CA MET A 188 -21.90 -12.19 2.17
C MET A 188 -21.50 -11.19 3.26
N ALA A 189 -22.00 -11.36 4.49
CA ALA A 189 -21.64 -10.51 5.62
C ALA A 189 -20.14 -10.59 5.94
N THR A 190 -19.56 -11.79 5.92
CA THR A 190 -18.11 -12.00 6.09
C THR A 190 -17.31 -11.24 5.04
N GLY A 191 -17.69 -11.34 3.76
CA GLY A 191 -17.06 -10.57 2.68
C GLY A 191 -17.14 -9.06 2.91
N VAL A 192 -18.30 -8.54 3.32
CA VAL A 192 -18.47 -7.10 3.60
C VAL A 192 -17.56 -6.65 4.75
N TRP A 193 -17.42 -7.45 5.81
CA TRP A 193 -16.52 -7.14 6.92
C TRP A 193 -15.05 -7.14 6.50
N PHE A 194 -14.63 -8.10 5.68
CA PHE A 194 -13.28 -8.13 5.10
C PHE A 194 -13.00 -6.83 4.32
N ALA A 195 -13.93 -6.40 3.47
CA ALA A 195 -13.78 -5.16 2.72
C ALA A 195 -13.71 -3.92 3.62
N ARG A 196 -14.50 -3.86 4.70
CA ARG A 196 -14.50 -2.73 5.66
C ARG A 196 -13.20 -2.63 6.44
N ILE A 197 -12.71 -3.76 6.97
CA ILE A 197 -11.43 -3.82 7.69
C ILE A 197 -10.29 -3.41 6.75
N THR A 198 -10.34 -3.86 5.50
CA THR A 198 -9.39 -3.45 4.47
C THR A 198 -9.43 -1.95 4.21
N GLY A 199 -10.63 -1.36 4.12
CA GLY A 199 -10.81 0.10 4.01
C GLY A 199 -10.12 0.87 5.13
N LEU A 200 -10.32 0.45 6.37
CA LEU A 200 -9.68 1.07 7.52
C LEU A 200 -8.16 0.89 7.49
N SER A 201 -7.67 -0.32 7.24
CA SER A 201 -6.25 -0.61 7.18
C SER A 201 -5.54 0.16 6.05
N MET A 202 -6.15 0.25 4.87
CA MET A 202 -5.62 1.09 3.78
C MET A 202 -5.58 2.56 4.14
N PHE A 203 -6.63 3.08 4.78
CA PHE A 203 -6.66 4.46 5.21
C PHE A 203 -5.50 4.77 6.17
N LEU A 204 -5.26 3.89 7.15
CA LEU A 204 -4.13 4.01 8.09
C LEU A 204 -2.78 3.92 7.36
N ALA A 205 -2.63 2.96 6.45
CA ALA A 205 -1.44 2.77 5.64
C ALA A 205 -1.10 3.99 4.77
N TYR A 206 -2.07 4.44 3.97
CA TYR A 206 -1.89 5.59 3.10
C TYR A 206 -1.65 6.88 3.88
N THR A 207 -2.27 7.04 5.05
CA THR A 207 -1.96 8.16 5.94
C THR A 207 -0.48 8.14 6.35
N GLY A 208 0.03 7.00 6.82
CA GLY A 208 1.44 6.83 7.17
C GLY A 208 2.39 7.10 5.98
N ALA A 209 2.08 6.51 4.83
CA ALA A 209 2.86 6.69 3.60
C ALA A 209 2.90 8.17 3.18
N PHE A 210 1.77 8.87 3.25
CA PHE A 210 1.69 10.28 2.87
C PHE A 210 2.58 11.17 3.73
N PHE A 211 2.57 10.96 5.05
CA PHE A 211 3.45 11.70 5.96
C PHE A 211 4.94 11.38 5.73
N THR A 212 5.26 10.10 5.48
CA THR A 212 6.63 9.66 5.20
C THR A 212 7.17 10.30 3.92
N LEU A 213 6.41 10.21 2.83
CA LEU A 213 6.82 10.71 1.51
C LEU A 213 6.81 12.25 1.43
N SER A 214 5.98 12.92 2.23
CA SER A 214 6.04 14.39 2.33
C SER A 214 7.30 14.86 3.06
N TYR A 215 7.79 14.08 4.04
CA TYR A 215 8.93 14.43 4.87
C TYR A 215 10.28 14.09 4.24
N SER A 216 10.37 12.93 3.56
CA SER A 216 11.65 12.41 3.03
C SER A 216 12.38 13.40 2.11
N PRO A 217 11.73 14.09 1.14
CA PRO A 217 12.40 15.08 0.29
C PRO A 217 12.91 16.30 1.08
N LEU A 218 12.13 16.79 2.06
CA LEU A 218 12.53 17.93 2.90
C LEU A 218 13.80 17.60 3.68
N LYS A 219 13.84 16.41 4.28
CA LYS A 219 15.03 15.90 4.98
C LYS A 219 16.24 15.81 4.04
N ALA A 220 16.04 15.25 2.84
CA ALA A 220 17.11 15.10 1.85
C ALA A 220 17.69 16.47 1.42
N ILE A 221 16.84 17.48 1.22
CA ILE A 221 17.27 18.84 0.86
C ILE A 221 18.05 19.50 2.01
N ILE A 222 17.52 19.46 3.24
CA ILE A 222 18.15 20.10 4.41
C ILE A 222 19.49 19.45 4.78
N GLN A 223 19.58 18.12 4.65
CA GLN A 223 20.81 17.38 4.96
C GLN A 223 21.81 17.40 3.81
N GLY A 224 21.34 17.41 2.56
CA GLY A 224 22.19 17.32 1.36
C GLY A 224 22.74 18.66 0.85
N THR A 225 22.17 19.80 1.27
CA THR A 225 22.63 21.12 0.80
C THR A 225 23.70 21.75 1.72
N PRO A 226 24.77 22.35 1.16
CA PRO A 226 25.78 23.07 1.94
C PRO A 226 25.18 24.21 2.77
N LYS A 227 25.71 24.40 3.99
CA LYS A 227 25.22 25.43 4.93
C LYS A 227 25.16 26.84 4.34
N ALA A 228 26.12 27.17 3.48
CA ALA A 228 26.24 28.49 2.84
C ALA A 228 25.05 28.87 1.93
N LEU A 229 24.18 27.93 1.58
CA LEU A 229 22.97 28.19 0.78
C LEU A 229 21.76 28.59 1.63
N TRP A 230 21.84 28.50 2.97
CA TRP A 230 20.74 28.80 3.87
C TRP A 230 20.95 30.16 4.56
N PRO A 231 19.88 30.97 4.76
CA PRO A 231 19.97 32.18 5.57
C PRO A 231 20.39 31.83 7.01
N CYS A 232 21.40 32.52 7.56
CA CYS A 232 22.02 32.20 8.86
C CYS A 232 21.08 32.14 10.08
N ALA A 233 19.82 32.63 9.97
CA ALA A 233 18.84 32.62 11.05
C ALA A 233 17.99 31.34 11.11
N ASP A 234 17.81 30.63 9.98
CA ASP A 234 17.00 29.41 9.92
C ASP A 234 17.80 28.14 10.24
N ASP A 235 19.13 28.17 10.04
CA ASP A 235 19.98 26.97 10.02
C ASP A 235 20.05 26.26 11.39
N ASP A 236 20.19 26.98 12.50
CA ASP A 236 20.33 26.37 13.84
C ASP A 236 19.00 25.91 14.45
N ALA A 237 17.91 26.66 14.24
CA ALA A 237 16.58 26.33 14.75
C ALA A 237 15.88 25.24 13.93
N GLU A 238 16.14 25.17 12.62
CA GLU A 238 15.65 24.10 11.77
C GLU A 238 16.50 22.84 11.93
N ARG A 239 17.83 22.88 11.83
CA ARG A 239 18.63 21.66 12.07
C ARG A 239 18.49 21.12 13.48
N GLY A 240 18.34 21.94 14.52
CA GLY A 240 18.04 21.47 15.88
C GLY A 240 16.69 20.73 15.96
N ARG A 241 15.68 21.20 15.23
CA ARG A 241 14.39 20.52 15.09
C ARG A 241 14.50 19.25 14.26
N TYR A 242 15.28 19.17 13.19
CA TYR A 242 15.40 17.94 12.40
C TYR A 242 16.36 16.90 13.02
N ALA A 243 17.43 17.34 13.71
CA ALA A 243 18.44 16.48 14.34
C ALA A 243 17.99 15.84 15.67
N SER A 244 16.97 16.38 16.34
CA SER A 244 16.36 15.75 17.53
C SER A 244 15.47 14.55 17.19
N HIS A 245 15.17 14.31 15.92
CA HIS A 245 14.27 13.24 15.47
C HIS A 245 15.02 12.00 14.94
N ARG A 246 16.25 11.82 15.43
CA ARG A 246 17.20 10.74 15.14
C ARG A 246 16.70 9.30 15.39
N ASN A 247 15.54 9.05 15.98
CA ASN A 247 15.05 7.70 16.28
C ASN A 247 13.80 7.25 15.50
N VAL A 248 13.21 8.13 14.67
CA VAL A 248 11.91 7.87 14.00
C VAL A 248 12.02 7.09 12.69
N ASP A 249 13.15 7.21 12.00
CA ASP A 249 13.24 6.80 10.58
C ASP A 249 13.21 5.26 10.34
N ALA A 250 13.55 4.43 11.33
CA ALA A 250 13.69 2.97 11.14
C ALA A 250 12.35 2.25 10.91
N VAL A 251 11.26 2.78 11.48
CA VAL A 251 9.90 2.22 11.30
C VAL A 251 9.32 2.69 9.96
N SER A 252 9.53 3.95 9.62
CA SER A 252 9.02 4.61 8.40
C SER A 252 9.60 4.05 7.09
N ALA A 253 10.85 3.58 7.09
CA ALA A 253 11.49 3.05 5.87
C ALA A 253 11.00 1.65 5.49
N GLY A 254 10.72 0.77 6.46
CA GLY A 254 10.03 -0.49 6.17
C GLY A 254 8.64 -0.23 5.58
N GLU A 255 7.99 0.84 6.04
CA GLU A 255 6.60 1.17 5.70
C GLU A 255 6.40 1.81 4.34
N SER A 256 7.39 2.57 3.83
CA SER A 256 7.40 3.05 2.45
C SER A 256 7.41 1.87 1.46
N VAL A 257 8.20 0.84 1.78
CA VAL A 257 8.33 -0.39 0.99
C VAL A 257 7.06 -1.24 1.04
N TYR A 258 6.37 -1.29 2.19
CA TYR A 258 5.10 -2.02 2.30
C TYR A 258 3.88 -1.27 1.77
N SER A 259 3.87 0.07 1.80
CA SER A 259 2.66 0.85 1.48
C SER A 259 2.57 1.30 0.02
N ALA A 260 3.70 1.42 -0.70
CA ALA A 260 3.71 1.94 -2.07
C ALA A 260 3.22 0.94 -3.13
N GLY A 261 3.34 -0.37 -2.87
CA GLY A 261 3.00 -1.38 -3.87
C GLY A 261 1.89 -2.36 -3.50
N LEU A 262 1.33 -2.30 -2.29
CA LEU A 262 0.50 -3.42 -1.83
C LEU A 262 -0.89 -3.51 -2.45
N PHE A 263 -1.35 -2.46 -3.12
CA PHE A 263 -2.68 -2.43 -3.69
C PHE A 263 -2.64 -1.82 -5.06
N TRP A 264 -2.58 -2.71 -6.04
CA TRP A 264 -2.95 -2.51 -7.45
C TRP A 264 -3.73 -1.21 -7.68
N ARG A 265 -2.97 -0.18 -8.06
CA ARG A 265 -3.38 0.67 -9.17
C ARG A 265 -3.29 -0.12 -10.49
#